data_AF-A0A0L0SU93-F1
#
_entry.id   AF-A0A0L0SU93-F1
#
_cell.length_a   1.000
_cell.length_b   1.000
_cell.length_c   1.000
_cell.angle_alpha   90.00
_cell.angle_beta   90.00
_cell.angle_gamma   90.00
#
_symmetry.space_group_name_H-M   'P 1'
#
loop_
_entity.id
_entity.type
_entity.pdbx_description
1 polymer ?
#
loop_
_entity_poly.entity_id
_entity_poly.type
_entity_poly.pdbx_seq_one_letter_code
_entity_poly.pdbx_strand_id
1 'polypeptide(L)'
;MMPAGSSNSVSAVDKTGTRPLSPADTPEARASLPPLSVKNDLRIQNEQYLREHPEIKDVTSYFLKRCLLENPRDVTAFAATLFADPALKDKIRLSQPSSGQ
;
A
#
# COMPACT_ATOMS: atom_id res chain seq x y z
N MET A 1 1.10 31.35 31.60
CA MET A 1 2.06 32.08 30.75
C MET A 1 2.68 31.06 29.79
N MET A 2 2.56 31.25 28.47
CA MET A 2 2.85 30.25 27.42
C MET A 2 4.36 30.03 27.17
N PRO A 3 4.81 28.85 26.69
CA PRO A 3 6.03 28.76 25.88
C PRO A 3 5.68 29.03 24.41
N ALA A 4 6.11 30.19 23.90
CA ALA A 4 6.13 30.48 22.47
C ALA A 4 7.55 30.27 21.95
N GLY A 5 7.70 29.49 20.88
CA GLY A 5 8.99 29.24 20.25
C GLY A 5 8.93 28.18 19.17
N SER A 6 7.99 28.32 18.23
CA SER A 6 8.04 27.58 16.96
C SER A 6 9.31 28.01 16.21
N SER A 7 10.29 27.12 16.13
CA SER A 7 11.54 27.36 15.40
C SER A 7 11.23 27.25 13.90
N ASN A 8 10.70 28.32 13.33
CA ASN A 8 10.56 28.45 11.89
C ASN A 8 11.93 28.88 11.36
N SER A 9 12.71 27.93 10.84
CA SER A 9 13.96 28.23 10.15
C SER A 9 13.63 28.95 8.85
N VAL A 10 13.57 30.29 8.92
CA VAL A 10 13.44 31.17 7.78
C VAL A 10 14.71 31.00 6.94
N SER A 11 14.61 30.23 5.86
CA SER A 11 15.66 30.17 4.84
C SER A 11 15.87 31.57 4.29
N ALA A 12 17.06 32.12 4.53
CA ALA A 12 17.50 33.39 3.97
C ALA A 12 17.36 33.33 2.43
N VAL A 13 16.46 34.15 1.89
CA VAL A 13 16.37 34.35 0.44
C VAL A 13 17.45 35.35 0.05
N ASP A 14 18.43 34.89 -0.71
CA ASP A 14 19.48 35.74 -1.26
C ASP A 14 18.89 36.67 -2.35
N LYS A 15 19.44 37.88 -2.49
CA LYS A 15 18.86 39.00 -3.26
C LYS A 15 18.81 38.80 -4.79
N THR A 16 19.08 37.60 -5.27
CA THR A 16 19.09 37.21 -6.69
C THR A 16 17.85 36.42 -7.13
N GLY A 17 16.87 36.21 -6.24
CA GLY A 17 15.57 35.63 -6.58
C GLY A 17 15.61 34.18 -7.10
N THR A 18 16.77 33.53 -7.05
CA THR A 18 16.96 32.17 -7.52
C THR A 18 16.95 31.26 -6.31
N ARG A 19 15.84 30.52 -6.10
CA ARG A 19 15.83 29.43 -5.11
C ARG A 19 16.95 28.45 -5.50
N PRO A 20 17.92 28.12 -4.61
CA PRO A 20 18.86 27.06 -4.89
C PRO A 20 18.08 25.77 -5.15
N LEU A 21 18.34 25.12 -6.29
CA LEU A 21 17.70 23.85 -6.63
C LEU A 21 17.94 22.87 -5.48
N SER A 22 16.86 22.37 -4.89
CA SER A 22 16.95 21.28 -3.93
C SER A 22 17.64 20.10 -4.62
N PRO A 23 18.44 19.25 -3.94
CA PRO A 23 19.04 18.07 -4.55
C PRO A 23 18.02 17.17 -5.27
N ALA A 24 16.75 17.22 -4.82
CA ALA A 24 15.60 16.52 -5.41
C ALA A 24 15.12 17.08 -6.77
N ASP A 25 15.45 18.33 -7.11
CA ASP A 25 15.03 18.99 -8.36
C ASP A 25 16.09 18.86 -9.47
N THR A 26 17.19 18.14 -9.21
CA THR A 26 18.22 17.89 -10.21
C THR A 26 17.67 17.03 -11.37
N PRO A 27 18.03 17.33 -12.63
CA PRO A 27 17.61 16.52 -13.77
C PRO A 27 18.10 15.07 -13.67
N GLU A 28 19.21 14.86 -12.97
CA GLU A 28 19.80 13.55 -12.68
C GLU A 28 18.93 12.69 -11.73
N ALA A 29 18.35 13.29 -10.68
CA ALA A 29 17.40 12.59 -9.80
C ALA A 29 16.11 12.17 -10.54
N ARG A 30 15.67 12.98 -11.51
CA ARG A 30 14.52 12.64 -12.38
C ARG A 30 14.83 11.55 -13.40
N ALA A 31 16.09 11.43 -13.84
CA ALA A 31 16.53 10.43 -14.81
C ALA A 31 16.58 9.00 -14.24
N SER A 32 16.69 8.84 -12.91
CA SER A 32 16.71 7.53 -12.25
C SER A 32 15.32 6.91 -12.05
N LEU A 33 14.23 7.62 -12.39
CA LEU A 33 12.87 7.06 -12.28
C LEU A 33 12.54 6.26 -13.56
N PRO A 34 12.00 5.04 -13.43
CA PRO A 34 11.58 4.28 -14.60
C PRO A 34 10.52 5.08 -15.38
N PRO A 35 10.53 4.99 -16.73
CA PRO A 35 9.57 5.70 -17.58
C PRO A 35 8.14 5.42 -17.15
N LEU A 36 7.26 6.42 -17.32
CA LEU A 36 5.85 6.30 -16.94
C LEU A 36 5.12 5.16 -17.69
N SER A 37 5.54 4.85 -18.92
CA SER A 37 5.05 3.71 -19.70
C SER A 37 5.30 2.38 -18.98
N VAL A 38 6.53 2.15 -18.52
CA VAL A 38 6.91 0.93 -17.78
C VAL A 38 6.07 0.79 -16.50
N LYS A 39 5.79 1.89 -15.80
CA LYS A 39 4.93 1.86 -14.60
C LYS A 39 3.47 1.53 -14.95
N ASN A 40 2.96 2.01 -16.07
CA ASN A 40 1.58 1.71 -16.51
C ASN A 40 1.43 0.25 -16.91
N ASP A 41 2.38 -0.29 -17.68
CA ASP A 41 2.36 -1.69 -18.12
C ASP A 41 2.39 -2.65 -16.93
N LEU A 42 3.26 -2.37 -15.93
CA LEU A 42 3.31 -3.13 -14.69
C LEU A 42 1.99 -3.09 -13.90
N ARG A 43 1.31 -1.93 -13.87
CA ARG A 43 0.02 -1.82 -13.19
C ARG A 43 -1.05 -2.67 -13.88
N ILE A 44 -1.09 -2.66 -15.21
CA ILE A 44 -2.03 -3.45 -16.01
C ILE A 44 -1.78 -4.93 -15.81
N GLN A 45 -0.51 -5.37 -15.88
CA GLN A 45 -0.13 -6.77 -15.67
C GLN A 45 -0.48 -7.25 -14.26
N ASN A 46 -0.21 -6.44 -13.24
CA ASN A 46 -0.58 -6.77 -11.86
C ASN A 46 -2.10 -6.89 -11.72
N GLU A 47 -2.87 -5.99 -12.33
CA GLU A 47 -4.33 -6.08 -12.28
C GLU A 47 -4.85 -7.34 -12.98
N GLN A 48 -4.31 -7.67 -14.15
CA GLN A 48 -4.64 -8.91 -14.87
C GLN A 48 -4.33 -10.13 -14.00
N TYR A 49 -3.13 -10.18 -13.39
CA TYR A 49 -2.78 -11.25 -12.45
C TYR A 49 -3.79 -11.36 -11.31
N LEU A 50 -4.14 -10.24 -10.67
CA LEU A 50 -5.09 -10.23 -9.56
C LEU A 50 -6.50 -10.67 -9.98
N ARG A 51 -6.88 -10.47 -11.24
CA ARG A 51 -8.18 -10.89 -11.81
C ARG A 51 -8.19 -12.35 -12.25
N GLU A 52 -7.10 -12.83 -12.85
CA GLU A 52 -6.99 -14.16 -13.45
C GLU A 52 -6.69 -15.24 -12.42
N HIS A 53 -5.96 -14.91 -11.35
CA HIS A 53 -5.52 -15.89 -10.36
C HIS A 53 -6.54 -16.06 -9.22
N PRO A 54 -6.83 -17.31 -8.81
CA PRO A 54 -7.84 -17.60 -7.79
C PRO A 54 -7.44 -17.11 -6.38
N GLU A 55 -6.16 -16.82 -6.15
CA GLU A 55 -5.61 -16.45 -4.85
C GLU A 55 -6.34 -15.26 -4.20
N ILE A 56 -6.64 -14.21 -4.98
CA ILE A 56 -7.37 -13.03 -4.48
C ILE A 56 -8.80 -13.38 -4.13
N LYS A 57 -9.47 -14.19 -4.95
CA LYS A 57 -10.83 -14.66 -4.68
C LYS A 57 -10.88 -15.49 -3.40
N ASP A 58 -9.90 -16.34 -3.18
CA ASP A 58 -9.81 -17.21 -2.00
C ASP A 58 -9.58 -16.40 -0.73
N VAL A 59 -8.62 -15.47 -0.75
CA VAL A 59 -8.33 -14.56 0.36
C VAL A 59 -9.55 -13.72 0.70
N THR A 60 -10.21 -13.13 -0.31
CA THR A 60 -11.38 -12.27 -0.10
C THR A 60 -12.58 -13.06 0.43
N SER A 61 -12.82 -14.25 -0.11
CA SER A 61 -13.90 -15.14 0.34
C SER A 61 -13.68 -15.62 1.78
N TYR A 62 -12.44 -15.98 2.13
CA TYR A 62 -12.07 -16.35 3.49
C TYR A 62 -12.29 -15.19 4.47
N PHE A 63 -11.81 -14.00 4.14
CA PHE A 63 -12.01 -12.81 4.96
C PHE A 63 -13.49 -12.51 5.19
N LEU A 64 -14.31 -12.51 4.12
CA LEU A 64 -15.75 -12.29 4.22
C LEU A 64 -16.43 -13.36 5.08
N LYS A 65 -16.09 -14.63 4.90
CA LYS A 65 -16.60 -15.73 5.73
C LYS A 65 -16.29 -15.51 7.21
N ARG A 66 -15.06 -15.11 7.54
CA ARG A 66 -14.66 -14.82 8.93
C ARG A 66 -15.38 -13.59 9.50
N CYS A 67 -15.51 -12.51 8.72
CA CYS A 67 -16.29 -11.34 9.12
C CYS A 67 -17.76 -11.67 9.41
N LEU A 68 -18.40 -12.50 8.58
CA LEU A 68 -19.80 -12.89 8.79
C LEU A 68 -19.99 -13.84 9.99
N LEU A 69 -19.01 -14.69 10.27
CA LEU A 69 -19.06 -15.62 11.41
C LEU A 69 -18.75 -14.94 12.74
N GLU A 70 -17.75 -14.06 12.78
CA GLU A 70 -17.30 -13.40 14.00
C GLU A 70 -18.02 -12.08 14.27
N ASN A 71 -18.63 -11.48 13.25
CA ASN A 71 -19.31 -10.19 13.28
C ASN A 71 -18.53 -9.13 14.10
N PRO A 72 -17.29 -8.82 13.72
CA PRO A 72 -16.42 -7.96 14.50
C PRO A 72 -16.98 -6.53 14.54
N ARG A 73 -16.89 -5.88 15.71
CA ARG A 73 -17.28 -4.47 15.89
C ARG A 73 -16.39 -3.52 15.08
N ASP A 74 -15.12 -3.87 14.91
CA ASP A 74 -14.15 -3.14 14.11
C ASP A 74 -13.58 -4.06 13.03
N VAL A 75 -14.08 -3.90 11.81
CA VAL A 75 -13.68 -4.69 10.65
C VAL A 75 -12.24 -4.38 10.22
N THR A 76 -11.76 -3.16 10.43
CA THR A 76 -10.42 -2.72 10.01
C THR A 76 -9.36 -3.33 10.91
N ALA A 77 -9.53 -3.27 12.24
CA ALA A 77 -8.62 -3.92 13.18
C ALA A 77 -8.63 -5.45 13.00
N PHE A 78 -9.80 -6.02 12.71
CA PHE A 78 -9.94 -7.44 12.38
C PHE A 78 -9.15 -7.82 11.12
N ALA A 79 -9.29 -7.04 10.03
CA ALA A 79 -8.53 -7.26 8.80
C ALA A 79 -7.01 -7.17 9.02
N ALA A 80 -6.54 -6.18 9.77
CA ALA A 80 -5.12 -6.02 10.08
C ALA A 80 -4.56 -7.26 10.80
N THR A 81 -5.31 -7.79 11.77
CA THR A 81 -4.91 -8.99 12.52
C THR A 81 -4.94 -10.24 11.64
N LEU A 82 -5.99 -10.40 10.83
CA LEU A 82 -6.18 -11.57 9.97
C LEU A 82 -5.12 -11.62 8.84
N PHE A 83 -4.83 -10.49 8.20
CA PHE A 83 -3.85 -10.44 7.10
C PHE A 83 -2.39 -10.42 7.56
N ALA A 84 -2.11 -10.09 8.83
CA ALA A 84 -0.78 -10.18 9.42
C ALA A 84 -0.39 -11.62 9.83
N ASP A 85 -1.32 -12.58 9.78
CA ASP A 85 -1.07 -13.95 10.19
C ASP A 85 -0.20 -14.70 9.17
N PRO A 86 1.02 -15.15 9.54
CA PRO A 86 1.89 -15.90 8.62
C PRO A 86 1.31 -17.26 8.20
N ALA A 87 0.38 -17.82 8.99
CA ALA A 87 -0.30 -19.08 8.68
C ALA A 87 -1.58 -18.88 7.85
N LEU A 88 -1.89 -17.64 7.42
CA LEU A 88 -3.12 -17.33 6.68
C LEU A 88 -3.28 -18.21 5.44
N LYS A 89 -2.20 -18.43 4.68
CA LYS A 89 -2.22 -19.25 3.46
C LYS A 89 -2.73 -20.67 3.74
N ASP A 90 -2.24 -21.29 4.81
CA ASP A 90 -2.64 -22.64 5.19
C ASP A 90 -4.09 -22.67 5.69
N LYS A 91 -4.50 -21.64 6.45
CA LYS A 91 -5.88 -21.50 6.92
C LYS A 91 -6.87 -21.33 5.77
N ILE A 92 -6.52 -20.54 4.75
CA ILE A 92 -7.34 -20.40 3.54
C ILE A 92 -7.45 -21.75 2.84
N ARG A 93 -6.32 -22.45 2.63
CA ARG A 93 -6.32 -23.77 1.96
C ARG A 93 -7.19 -24.79 2.68
N LEU A 94 -7.15 -24.83 4.01
CA LEU A 94 -7.98 -25.74 4.82
C LEU A 94 -9.47 -25.36 4.79
N SER A 95 -9.77 -24.07 4.58
CA SER A 95 -11.15 -23.57 4.55
C SER A 95 -11.87 -23.77 3.22
N GLN A 96 -11.12 -24.10 2.16
CA GLN A 96 -11.68 -24.39 0.85
C GLN A 96 -12.52 -25.67 0.93
N PRO A 97 -13.71 -25.69 0.33
CA PRO A 97 -14.46 -26.93 0.22
C PRO A 97 -13.60 -27.93 -0.56
N SER A 98 -13.55 -29.18 -0.09
CA SER A 98 -12.99 -30.28 -0.87
C SER A 98 -13.72 -30.32 -2.20
N SER A 99 -13.08 -29.88 -3.27
CA SER A 99 -13.59 -29.97 -4.63
C SER A 99 -13.86 -31.45 -4.90
N GLY A 100 -15.11 -31.86 -4.77
CA GLY A 100 -15.55 -33.21 -5.14
C GLY A 100 -15.25 -33.40 -6.62
N GLN A 101 -14.41 -34.39 -6.92
CA GLN A 101 -14.45 -35.07 -8.21
C GLN A 101 -15.70 -35.93 -8.30
#